data_AF-B2AZ52-F1
#
_entry.id   AF-B2AZ52-F1
#
_cell.length_a   1.000
_cell.length_b   1.000
_cell.length_c   1.000
_cell.angle_alpha   90.00
_cell.angle_beta   90.00
_cell.angle_gamma   90.00
#
_symmetry.space_group_name_H-M   'P 1'
#
loop_
_entity.id
_entity.type
_entity.pdbx_description
1 polymer ?
#
loop_
_entity_poly.entity_id
_entity_poly.type
_entity_poly.pdbx_seq_one_letter_code
_entity_poly.pdbx_strand_id
1 'polypeptide(L)'
;LSLSLSLSLSNHLPNSKHQIQPANHTRPPICAHQSTLKNGRQTDSTPRVHGSSLSSASLPPPLPTITNLPLPQLLTQFIAALYYNERHHDLQKFSPNDKIPELKQDQPPEVDTLDPEQFKAGQLELARDLITKEQQIEYLISTLPGLDNSERDQLQMIRELEEELGAAEQQRQEALRERDEVLKRLDGLVRLIRRH
;
A
#
# COMPACT_ATOMS: atom_id res chain seq x y z
N LEU A 1 -31.85 17.54 35.54
CA LEU A 1 -32.66 16.60 34.74
C LEU A 1 -31.70 15.77 33.91
N SER A 2 -31.32 14.61 34.46
CA SER A 2 -30.45 13.63 33.80
C SER A 2 -31.31 12.75 32.91
N LEU A 3 -31.03 12.68 31.62
CA LEU A 3 -31.66 11.74 30.69
C LEU A 3 -30.58 10.84 30.12
N SER A 4 -30.30 9.78 30.87
CA SER A 4 -29.64 8.57 30.40
C SER A 4 -30.70 7.72 29.70
N LEU A 5 -30.62 7.56 28.37
CA LEU A 5 -31.39 6.54 27.66
C LEU A 5 -30.44 5.47 27.14
N SER A 6 -30.48 4.34 27.84
CA SER A 6 -29.81 3.09 27.56
C SER A 6 -30.43 2.44 26.30
N LEU A 7 -29.65 2.22 25.25
CA LEU A 7 -30.05 1.33 24.16
C LEU A 7 -29.89 -0.13 24.64
N SER A 8 -31.01 -0.86 24.68
CA SER A 8 -31.04 -2.28 24.91
C SER A 8 -30.83 -3.04 23.60
N LEU A 9 -29.73 -3.78 23.54
CA LEU A 9 -29.38 -4.75 22.49
C LEU A 9 -30.33 -5.95 22.58
N SER A 10 -31.00 -6.33 21.48
CA SER A 10 -31.59 -7.65 21.33
C SER A 10 -31.01 -8.35 20.12
N ASN A 11 -30.20 -9.36 20.42
CA ASN A 11 -29.67 -10.37 19.53
C ASN A 11 -30.80 -11.20 18.92
N HIS A 12 -30.80 -11.36 17.59
CA HIS A 12 -31.34 -12.58 16.98
C HIS A 12 -30.65 -12.87 15.64
N LEU A 13 -29.67 -13.77 15.66
CA LEU A 13 -29.25 -14.51 14.46
C LEU A 13 -30.29 -15.59 14.16
N PRO A 14 -30.47 -15.94 12.88
CA PRO A 14 -30.65 -17.34 12.51
C PRO A 14 -29.58 -17.83 11.52
N ASN A 15 -29.08 -19.01 11.89
CA ASN A 15 -28.21 -19.93 11.17
C ASN A 15 -28.74 -20.26 9.76
N SER A 16 -27.90 -20.21 8.72
CA SER A 16 -28.14 -21.00 7.50
C SER A 16 -26.84 -21.60 6.99
N LYS A 17 -26.80 -22.93 7.01
CA LYS A 17 -25.74 -23.78 6.49
C LYS A 17 -25.91 -23.88 4.97
N HIS A 18 -24.96 -23.34 4.20
CA HIS A 18 -24.77 -23.75 2.81
C HIS A 18 -23.32 -24.14 2.54
N GLN A 19 -23.13 -25.45 2.53
CA GLN A 19 -22.24 -26.27 1.73
C GLN A 19 -21.47 -25.54 0.61
N ILE A 20 -20.16 -25.38 0.80
CA ILE A 20 -19.22 -24.93 -0.24
C ILE A 20 -18.61 -26.18 -0.89
N GLN A 21 -18.85 -26.34 -2.19
CA GLN A 21 -18.07 -27.23 -3.06
C GLN A 21 -16.82 -26.47 -3.56
N PRO A 22 -15.64 -27.10 -3.67
CA PRO A 22 -14.46 -26.44 -4.23
C PRO A 22 -14.48 -26.48 -5.76
N ALA A 23 -14.54 -25.30 -6.39
CA ALA A 23 -14.34 -25.13 -7.82
C ALA A 23 -12.83 -25.15 -8.14
N ASN A 24 -12.37 -26.22 -8.80
CA ASN A 24 -11.09 -26.28 -9.49
C ASN A 24 -11.06 -25.23 -10.61
N HIS A 25 -10.15 -24.24 -10.52
CA HIS A 25 -9.76 -23.43 -11.68
C HIS A 25 -8.24 -23.42 -11.81
N THR A 26 -7.78 -24.22 -12.75
CA THR A 26 -6.43 -24.25 -13.33
C THR A 26 -6.09 -22.88 -13.90
N ARG A 27 -5.07 -22.21 -13.34
CA ARG A 27 -4.50 -20.99 -13.89
C ARG A 27 -3.36 -21.36 -14.86
N PRO A 28 -3.34 -20.90 -16.12
CA PRO A 28 -2.24 -21.17 -17.04
C PRO A 28 -1.01 -20.28 -16.73
N PRO A 29 0.22 -20.76 -17.00
CA PRO A 29 1.44 -19.98 -16.80
C PRO A 29 1.63 -18.94 -17.92
N ILE A 30 2.00 -17.72 -17.53
CA ILE A 30 2.36 -16.64 -18.46
C ILE A 30 3.79 -16.89 -18.97
N CYS A 31 3.92 -16.92 -20.29
CA CYS A 31 5.13 -17.14 -21.06
C CYS A 31 6.30 -16.21 -20.66
N ALA A 32 7.47 -16.82 -20.46
CA ALA A 32 8.76 -16.14 -20.44
C ALA A 32 9.19 -15.74 -21.86
N HIS A 33 9.43 -14.46 -22.10
CA HIS A 33 10.17 -14.01 -23.27
C HIS A 33 11.68 -14.11 -22.98
N GLN A 34 12.31 -15.12 -23.57
CA GLN A 34 13.75 -15.13 -23.82
C GLN A 34 14.04 -14.22 -25.02
N SER A 35 14.90 -13.24 -24.84
CA SER A 35 15.66 -12.62 -25.93
C SER A 35 17.15 -12.96 -25.74
N THR A 36 17.57 -13.93 -26.53
CA THR A 36 18.96 -14.29 -26.79
C THR A 36 19.62 -13.21 -27.65
N LEU A 37 20.75 -12.65 -27.22
CA LEU A 37 21.77 -12.13 -28.12
C LEU A 37 23.16 -12.52 -27.59
N LYS A 38 23.77 -13.49 -28.28
CA LYS A 38 25.19 -13.85 -28.22
C LYS A 38 25.99 -12.82 -29.02
N ASN A 39 27.17 -12.42 -28.52
CA ASN A 39 28.47 -12.66 -29.18
C ASN A 39 29.57 -11.84 -28.50
N GLY A 40 30.79 -12.39 -28.43
CA GLY A 40 31.99 -11.63 -28.04
C GLY A 40 33.01 -12.42 -27.21
N ARG A 41 33.69 -13.37 -27.84
CA ARG A 41 34.81 -14.16 -27.30
C ARG A 41 36.08 -13.30 -27.25
N GLN A 42 36.77 -13.20 -26.12
CA GLN A 42 38.25 -13.21 -26.09
C GLN A 42 38.79 -13.43 -24.67
N THR A 43 39.86 -14.20 -24.66
CA THR A 43 40.65 -14.73 -23.54
C THR A 43 41.60 -13.68 -22.98
N ASP A 44 41.73 -13.55 -21.67
CA ASP A 44 43.07 -13.50 -21.07
C ASP A 44 43.04 -13.85 -19.57
N SER A 45 44.10 -14.52 -19.16
CA SER A 45 44.34 -15.09 -17.84
C SER A 45 45.28 -14.20 -17.03
N THR A 46 44.90 -13.82 -15.80
CA THR A 46 45.79 -13.74 -14.62
C THR A 46 44.99 -13.31 -13.36
N PRO A 47 45.39 -13.74 -12.15
CA PRO A 47 44.58 -13.57 -10.94
C PRO A 47 45.06 -12.38 -10.10
N ARG A 48 44.16 -11.48 -9.67
CA ARG A 48 44.47 -10.59 -8.53
C ARG A 48 43.26 -9.92 -7.89
N VAL A 49 43.25 -10.06 -6.57
CA VAL A 49 42.65 -9.22 -5.51
C VAL A 49 41.14 -9.31 -5.30
N HIS A 50 40.80 -9.84 -4.12
CA HIS A 50 39.52 -9.71 -3.45
C HIS A 50 39.13 -8.24 -3.30
N GLY A 51 38.18 -7.79 -4.11
CA GLY A 51 37.36 -6.62 -3.82
C GLY A 51 35.98 -7.11 -3.43
N SER A 52 35.71 -7.18 -2.13
CA SER A 52 34.35 -7.36 -1.62
C SER A 52 33.53 -6.15 -2.06
N SER A 53 32.86 -6.26 -3.21
CA SER A 53 31.82 -5.31 -3.59
C SER A 53 30.69 -5.50 -2.59
N LEU A 54 30.62 -4.60 -1.60
CA LEU A 54 29.41 -4.38 -0.83
C LEU A 54 28.32 -4.06 -1.85
N SER A 55 27.53 -5.10 -2.17
CA SER A 55 26.30 -4.96 -2.92
C SER A 55 25.48 -3.94 -2.17
N SER A 56 25.36 -2.75 -2.75
CA SER A 56 24.43 -1.72 -2.31
C SER A 56 23.05 -2.37 -2.26
N ALA A 57 22.64 -2.79 -1.07
CA ALA A 57 21.31 -3.31 -0.84
C ALA A 57 20.35 -2.17 -1.18
N SER A 58 19.76 -2.24 -2.37
CA SER A 58 18.64 -1.42 -2.76
C SER A 58 17.59 -1.58 -1.67
N LEU A 59 17.40 -0.54 -0.87
CA LEU A 59 16.38 -0.55 0.18
C LEU A 59 15.05 -0.89 -0.51
N PRO A 60 14.32 -1.92 -0.06
CA PRO A 60 13.00 -2.20 -0.63
C PRO A 60 12.14 -0.94 -0.51
N PRO A 61 11.26 -0.67 -1.50
CA PRO A 61 10.37 0.48 -1.42
C PRO A 61 9.56 0.41 -0.12
N PRO A 62 9.30 1.55 0.53
CA PRO A 62 8.58 1.57 1.79
C PRO A 62 7.20 0.91 1.60
N LEU A 63 6.90 -0.07 2.45
CA LEU A 63 5.59 -0.72 2.45
C LEU A 63 4.48 0.31 2.72
N PRO A 64 3.27 0.10 2.17
CA PRO A 64 2.15 0.98 2.42
C PRO A 64 1.78 0.93 3.91
N THR A 65 1.87 2.08 4.57
CA THR A 65 1.45 2.27 5.96
C THR A 65 0.09 2.95 6.00
N ILE A 66 -0.68 2.71 7.07
CA ILE A 66 -2.00 3.32 7.31
C ILE A 66 -1.97 4.87 7.16
N THR A 67 -0.85 5.52 7.47
CA THR A 67 -0.66 6.97 7.35
C THR A 67 -0.73 7.48 5.91
N ASN A 68 -0.46 6.63 4.93
CA ASN A 68 -0.41 6.99 3.50
C ASN A 68 -1.73 6.68 2.78
N LEU A 69 -2.77 6.27 3.51
CA LEU A 69 -4.07 5.95 2.92
C LEU A 69 -4.72 7.23 2.35
N PRO A 70 -5.20 7.24 1.10
CA PRO A 70 -5.66 8.45 0.41
C PRO A 70 -7.07 8.89 0.84
N LEU A 71 -7.53 8.52 2.05
CA LEU A 71 -8.87 8.85 2.55
C LEU A 71 -9.18 10.36 2.52
N PRO A 72 -8.27 11.27 2.93
CA PRO A 72 -8.54 12.70 2.84
C PRO A 72 -8.72 13.16 1.38
N GLN A 73 -7.91 12.63 0.47
CA GLN A 73 -8.01 12.94 -0.96
C GLN A 73 -9.35 12.45 -1.54
N LEU A 74 -9.79 11.25 -1.16
CA LEU A 74 -11.07 10.70 -1.58
C LEU A 74 -12.23 11.59 -1.12
N LEU A 75 -12.22 12.03 0.14
CA LEU A 75 -13.26 12.92 0.69
C LEU A 75 -13.33 14.24 -0.10
N THR A 76 -12.18 14.83 -0.43
CA THR A 76 -12.14 16.03 -1.27
C THR A 76 -12.77 15.80 -2.64
N GLN A 77 -12.49 14.65 -3.28
CA GLN A 77 -13.10 14.32 -4.58
C GLN A 77 -14.61 14.08 -4.49
N PHE A 78 -15.10 13.46 -3.40
CA PHE A 78 -16.55 13.33 -3.17
C PHE A 78 -17.23 14.69 -3.05
N ILE A 79 -16.67 15.61 -2.26
CA ILE A 79 -17.22 16.96 -2.10
C ILE A 79 -17.18 17.71 -3.43
N ALA A 80 -16.08 17.59 -4.19
CA ALA A 80 -15.96 18.20 -5.51
C ALA A 80 -17.01 17.65 -6.48
N ALA A 81 -17.30 16.35 -6.46
CA ALA A 81 -18.31 15.73 -7.31
C ALA A 81 -19.74 16.18 -6.95
N LEU A 82 -20.06 16.30 -5.65
CA LEU A 82 -21.34 16.86 -5.20
C LEU A 82 -21.49 18.31 -5.64
N TYR A 83 -20.46 19.12 -5.43
CA TYR A 83 -20.45 20.52 -5.82
C TYR A 83 -20.54 20.71 -7.34
N TYR A 84 -19.87 19.85 -8.11
CA TYR A 84 -19.97 19.85 -9.58
C TYR A 84 -21.41 19.59 -10.04
N ASN A 85 -22.11 18.63 -9.42
CA ASN A 85 -23.51 18.35 -9.71
C ASN A 85 -24.43 19.49 -9.28
N GLU A 86 -24.19 20.07 -8.10
CA GLU A 86 -24.99 21.17 -7.58
C GLU A 86 -24.82 22.45 -8.42
N ARG A 87 -23.62 22.72 -8.97
CA ARG A 87 -23.33 23.98 -9.67
C ARG A 87 -23.69 24.02 -11.16
N HIS A 88 -23.75 22.86 -11.82
CA HIS A 88 -23.83 22.82 -13.29
C HIS A 88 -25.05 22.05 -13.81
N HIS A 89 -26.02 21.72 -12.94
CA HIS A 89 -27.26 21.08 -13.35
C HIS A 89 -28.17 22.05 -14.10
N ASP A 90 -28.87 21.55 -15.11
CA ASP A 90 -29.89 22.32 -15.83
C ASP A 90 -31.29 22.09 -15.22
N LEU A 91 -32.19 23.07 -15.41
CA LEU A 91 -33.57 23.02 -14.92
C LEU A 91 -34.41 22.10 -15.81
N GLN A 92 -34.85 20.96 -15.28
CA GLN A 92 -35.76 20.07 -16.00
C GLN A 92 -37.22 20.38 -15.66
N LYS A 93 -38.09 20.32 -16.68
CA LYS A 93 -39.54 20.40 -16.49
C LYS A 93 -40.07 19.06 -16.01
N PHE A 94 -40.79 19.05 -14.88
CA PHE A 94 -41.36 17.82 -14.33
C PHE A 94 -42.70 17.45 -15.00
N SER A 95 -43.41 18.42 -15.59
CA SER A 95 -44.67 18.24 -16.31
C SER A 95 -44.66 18.94 -17.68
N PRO A 96 -45.42 18.44 -18.70
CA PRO A 96 -45.56 19.14 -19.98
C PRO A 96 -46.10 20.57 -19.88
N ASN A 97 -46.83 20.88 -18.80
CA ASN A 97 -47.36 22.21 -18.51
C ASN A 97 -46.45 23.08 -17.63
N ASP A 98 -45.29 22.57 -17.18
CA ASP A 98 -44.37 23.37 -16.37
C ASP A 98 -43.67 24.45 -17.21
N LYS A 99 -43.67 25.67 -16.69
CA LYS A 99 -42.90 26.78 -17.21
C LYS A 99 -41.67 26.95 -16.33
N ILE A 100 -40.49 26.91 -16.94
CA ILE A 100 -39.25 27.26 -16.25
C ILE A 100 -39.36 28.76 -15.91
N PRO A 101 -39.15 29.18 -14.65
CA PRO A 101 -39.13 30.59 -14.31
C PRO A 101 -38.06 31.31 -15.14
N GLU A 102 -38.47 32.24 -16.00
CA GLU A 102 -37.54 33.11 -16.70
C GLU A 102 -36.91 34.04 -15.66
N LEU A 103 -35.62 33.88 -15.41
CA LEU A 103 -34.85 34.79 -14.56
C LEU A 103 -34.94 36.20 -15.17
N LYS A 104 -35.26 37.20 -14.35
CA LYS A 104 -35.20 38.61 -14.76
C LYS A 104 -33.76 38.90 -15.20
N GLN A 105 -33.58 39.60 -16.33
CA GLN A 105 -32.28 39.88 -16.96
C GLN A 105 -31.22 40.52 -16.02
N ASP A 106 -31.64 41.06 -14.87
CA ASP A 106 -30.78 41.70 -13.87
C ASP A 106 -30.31 40.78 -12.72
N GLN A 107 -30.71 39.50 -12.69
CA GLN A 107 -30.25 38.54 -11.67
C GLN A 107 -29.18 37.61 -12.26
N PRO A 108 -27.98 37.52 -11.64
CA PRO A 108 -27.02 36.51 -12.05
C PRO A 108 -27.64 35.13 -11.89
N PRO A 109 -27.43 34.21 -12.84
CA PRO A 109 -27.93 32.85 -12.72
C PRO A 109 -27.38 32.23 -11.43
N GLU A 110 -28.26 31.58 -10.65
CA GLU A 110 -27.92 30.95 -9.36
C GLU A 110 -26.96 29.75 -9.55
N VAL A 111 -26.91 29.22 -10.77
CA VAL A 111 -26.09 28.08 -11.18
C VAL A 111 -25.47 28.34 -12.56
N ASP A 112 -24.19 27.98 -12.70
CA ASP A 112 -23.44 28.07 -13.95
C ASP A 112 -23.80 26.85 -14.81
N THR A 113 -24.95 26.91 -15.50
CA THR A 113 -25.42 25.80 -16.33
C THR A 113 -24.45 25.51 -17.48
N LEU A 114 -24.01 24.26 -17.58
CA LEU A 114 -23.19 23.78 -18.68
C LEU A 114 -24.06 23.14 -19.76
N ASP A 115 -23.48 23.02 -20.96
CA ASP A 115 -24.07 22.20 -22.00
C ASP A 115 -24.28 20.74 -21.49
N PRO A 116 -25.45 20.12 -21.73
CA PRO A 116 -25.79 18.81 -21.16
C PRO A 116 -24.83 17.69 -21.58
N GLU A 117 -24.18 17.78 -22.74
CA GLU A 117 -23.17 16.79 -23.14
C GLU A 117 -21.88 16.98 -22.35
N GLN A 118 -21.45 18.22 -22.16
CA GLN A 118 -20.28 18.55 -21.34
C GLN A 118 -20.49 18.18 -19.87
N PHE A 119 -21.67 18.45 -19.32
CA PHE A 119 -22.03 18.08 -17.96
C PHE A 119 -22.00 16.56 -17.75
N LYS A 120 -22.61 15.79 -18.66
CA LYS A 120 -22.57 14.32 -18.61
C LYS A 120 -21.16 13.77 -18.77
N ALA A 121 -20.35 14.37 -19.64
CA ALA A 121 -18.95 13.97 -19.80
C ALA A 121 -18.15 14.18 -18.51
N GLY A 122 -18.32 15.33 -17.84
CA GLY A 122 -17.68 15.63 -16.55
C GLY A 122 -18.16 14.71 -15.42
N GLN A 123 -19.46 14.41 -15.35
CA GLN A 123 -19.99 13.41 -14.40
C GLN A 123 -19.34 12.04 -14.58
N LEU A 124 -19.15 11.64 -15.84
CA LEU A 124 -18.56 10.36 -16.19
C LEU A 124 -17.05 10.30 -15.88
N GLU A 125 -16.33 11.40 -16.07
CA GLU A 125 -14.94 11.56 -15.63
C GLU A 125 -14.83 11.45 -14.10
N LEU A 126 -15.63 12.23 -13.36
CA LEU A 126 -15.66 12.18 -11.89
C LEU A 126 -16.00 10.78 -11.36
N ALA A 127 -16.94 10.08 -12.01
CA ALA A 127 -17.28 8.71 -11.64
C ALA A 127 -16.11 7.74 -11.88
N ARG A 128 -15.39 7.87 -13.00
CA ARG A 128 -14.21 7.05 -13.30
C ARG A 128 -13.08 7.30 -12.29
N ASP A 129 -12.88 8.55 -11.89
CA ASP A 129 -11.87 8.91 -10.90
C ASP A 129 -12.18 8.29 -9.53
N LEU A 130 -13.44 8.34 -9.10
CA LEU A 130 -13.88 7.72 -7.84
C LEU A 130 -13.70 6.20 -7.86
N ILE A 131 -14.06 5.52 -8.96
CA ILE A 131 -13.84 4.07 -9.12
C ILE A 131 -12.34 3.74 -9.06
N THR A 132 -11.52 4.51 -9.76
CA THR A 132 -10.06 4.29 -9.77
C THR A 132 -9.47 4.46 -8.37
N LYS A 133 -9.95 5.44 -7.60
CA LYS A 133 -9.52 5.64 -6.21
C LYS A 133 -9.99 4.55 -5.27
N GLU A 134 -11.18 4.02 -5.47
CA GLU A 134 -11.68 2.87 -4.71
C GLU A 134 -10.80 1.63 -4.92
N GLN A 135 -10.46 1.32 -6.17
CA GLN A 135 -9.52 0.24 -6.49
C GLN A 135 -8.12 0.45 -5.87
N GLN A 136 -7.63 1.70 -5.86
CA GLN A 136 -6.37 2.03 -5.19
C GLN A 136 -6.44 1.79 -3.68
N ILE A 137 -7.57 2.13 -3.04
CA ILE A 137 -7.79 1.89 -1.61
C ILE A 137 -7.88 0.40 -1.32
N GLU A 138 -8.62 -0.37 -2.11
CA GLU A 138 -8.73 -1.83 -1.97
C GLU A 138 -7.36 -2.50 -2.09
N TYR A 139 -6.57 -2.09 -3.10
CA TYR A 139 -5.19 -2.54 -3.23
C TYR A 139 -4.36 -2.21 -1.99
N LEU A 140 -4.39 -0.96 -1.52
CA LEU A 140 -3.63 -0.54 -0.36
C LEU A 140 -4.02 -1.34 0.90
N ILE A 141 -5.32 -1.55 1.13
CA ILE A 141 -5.83 -2.37 2.24
C ILE A 141 -5.29 -3.80 2.13
N SER A 142 -5.35 -4.42 0.95
CA SER A 142 -4.85 -5.79 0.73
C SER A 142 -3.34 -5.94 0.96
N THR A 143 -2.59 -4.85 0.81
CA THR A 143 -1.14 -4.82 1.01
C THR A 143 -0.71 -4.38 2.42
N LEU A 144 -1.66 -4.07 3.31
CA LEU A 144 -1.32 -3.67 4.67
C LEU A 144 -0.64 -4.84 5.41
N PRO A 145 0.54 -4.62 6.00
CA PRO A 145 1.26 -5.66 6.70
C PRO A 145 0.50 -6.08 7.97
N GLY A 146 0.41 -7.39 8.20
CA GLY A 146 -0.19 -7.95 9.41
C GLY A 146 -1.72 -7.94 9.45
N LEU A 147 -2.40 -7.64 8.34
CA LEU A 147 -3.87 -7.63 8.28
C LEU A 147 -4.50 -8.99 8.62
N ASP A 148 -3.84 -10.09 8.20
CA ASP A 148 -4.33 -11.46 8.41
C ASP A 148 -3.97 -12.06 9.78
N ASN A 149 -3.09 -11.40 10.55
CA ASN A 149 -2.60 -11.93 11.82
C ASN A 149 -3.42 -11.39 12.98
N SER A 150 -3.83 -12.26 13.91
CA SER A 150 -4.46 -11.79 15.15
C SER A 150 -3.43 -11.07 16.03
N GLU A 151 -3.89 -10.17 16.91
CA GLU A 151 -3.02 -9.49 17.88
C GLU A 151 -2.18 -10.47 18.71
N ARG A 152 -2.77 -11.61 19.08
CA ARG A 152 -2.07 -12.67 19.81
C ARG A 152 -0.92 -13.26 19.00
N ASP A 153 -1.14 -13.52 17.71
CA ASP A 153 -0.13 -14.07 16.82
C ASP A 153 0.98 -13.04 16.57
N GLN A 154 0.62 -11.76 16.43
CA GLN A 154 1.58 -10.66 16.32
C GLN A 154 2.45 -10.55 17.57
N LEU A 155 1.87 -10.64 18.77
CA LEU A 155 2.61 -10.62 20.03
C LEU A 155 3.50 -11.85 20.21
N GLN A 156 3.07 -13.01 19.73
CA GLN A 156 3.88 -14.22 19.76
C GLN A 156 5.08 -14.10 18.81
N MET A 157 4.85 -13.61 17.59
CA MET A 157 5.90 -13.32 16.62
C MET A 157 6.91 -12.30 17.19
N ILE A 158 6.45 -11.26 17.88
CA ILE A 158 7.35 -10.30 18.53
C ILE A 158 8.25 -10.99 19.56
N ARG A 159 7.69 -11.85 20.43
CA ARG A 159 8.49 -12.58 21.42
C ARG A 159 9.54 -13.48 20.78
N GLU A 160 9.15 -14.22 19.74
CA GLU A 160 10.06 -15.10 19.01
C GLU A 160 11.20 -14.30 18.34
N LEU A 161 10.86 -13.16 17.71
CA LEU A 161 11.86 -12.26 17.13
C LEU A 161 12.80 -11.65 18.17
N GLU A 162 12.30 -11.32 19.37
CA GLU A 162 13.12 -10.82 20.47
C GLU A 162 14.11 -11.90 20.97
N GLU A 163 13.67 -13.15 21.07
CA GLU A 163 14.52 -14.28 21.43
C GLU A 163 15.60 -14.56 20.37
N GLU A 164 15.22 -14.60 19.09
CA GLU A 164 16.15 -14.76 17.97
C GLU A 164 17.17 -13.63 17.90
N LEU A 165 16.73 -12.38 18.08
CA LEU A 165 17.61 -11.21 18.11
C LEU A 165 18.59 -11.30 19.28
N GLY A 166 18.14 -11.73 20.46
CA GLY A 166 18.97 -11.95 21.63
C GLY A 166 20.07 -12.98 21.38
N ALA A 167 19.72 -14.12 20.77
CA ALA A 167 20.68 -15.16 20.40
C ALA A 167 21.70 -14.67 19.36
N ALA A 168 21.23 -13.95 18.32
CA ALA A 168 22.09 -13.39 17.29
C ALA A 168 23.10 -12.38 17.86
N GLU A 169 22.68 -11.53 18.82
CA GLU A 169 23.57 -10.57 19.47
C GLU A 169 24.60 -11.26 20.38
N GLN A 170 24.21 -12.33 21.09
CA GLN A 170 25.16 -13.14 21.87
C GLN A 170 26.24 -13.75 20.97
N GLN A 171 25.83 -14.35 19.85
CA GLN A 171 26.76 -14.92 18.87
C GLN A 171 27.69 -13.85 18.29
N ARG A 172 27.16 -12.66 17.97
CA ARG A 172 27.95 -11.51 17.54
C ARG A 172 28.98 -11.12 18.59
N GLN A 173 28.60 -11.08 19.87
CA GLN A 173 29.50 -10.71 20.96
C GLN A 173 30.59 -11.74 21.19
N GLU A 174 30.29 -13.04 21.08
CA GLU A 174 31.28 -14.12 21.15
C GLU A 174 32.28 -14.04 20.00
N ALA A 175 31.80 -13.88 18.77
CA ALA A 175 32.66 -13.69 17.60
C ALA A 175 33.58 -12.47 17.74
N LEU A 176 33.10 -11.37 18.32
CA LEU A 176 33.93 -10.19 18.62
C LEU A 176 35.01 -10.50 19.67
N ARG A 177 34.69 -11.25 20.72
CA ARG A 177 35.68 -11.66 21.73
C ARG A 177 36.77 -12.53 21.12
N GLU A 178 36.39 -13.56 20.36
CA GLU A 178 37.35 -14.45 19.69
C GLU A 178 38.25 -13.68 18.72
N ARG A 179 37.65 -12.77 17.93
CA ARG A 179 38.40 -11.88 17.02
C ARG A 179 39.41 -11.02 17.79
N ASP A 180 39.02 -10.43 18.91
CA ASP A 180 39.92 -9.61 19.73
C ASP A 180 41.04 -10.44 20.39
N GLU A 181 40.75 -11.68 20.81
CA GLU A 181 41.77 -12.59 21.32
C GLU A 181 42.79 -12.98 20.26
N VAL A 182 42.34 -13.33 19.05
CA VAL A 182 43.21 -13.64 17.92
C VAL A 182 44.06 -12.44 17.55
N LEU A 183 43.49 -11.23 17.52
CA LEU A 183 44.24 -10.00 17.25
C LEU A 183 45.33 -9.76 18.29
N LYS A 184 45.05 -9.93 19.60
CA LYS A 184 46.05 -9.81 20.65
C LYS A 184 47.21 -10.79 20.48
N ARG A 185 46.92 -12.03 20.06
CA ARG A 185 47.95 -13.05 19.79
C ARG A 185 48.81 -12.64 18.59
N LEU A 186 48.20 -12.19 17.50
CA LEU A 186 48.90 -11.70 16.31
C LEU A 186 49.77 -10.47 16.63
N ASP A 187 49.25 -9.50 17.38
CA ASP A 187 50.02 -8.33 17.84
C ASP A 187 51.24 -8.74 18.67
N GLY A 188 51.09 -9.75 19.53
CA GLY A 188 52.20 -10.33 20.30
C GLY A 188 53.31 -10.89 19.40
N LEU A 189 52.95 -11.67 18.38
CA LEU A 189 53.89 -12.24 17.41
C LEU A 189 54.57 -11.15 16.57
N VAL A 190 53.82 -10.16 16.09
CA VAL A 190 54.38 -9.02 15.33
C VAL A 190 55.38 -8.24 16.18
N ARG A 191 55.08 -7.98 17.46
CA ARG A 191 56.00 -7.31 18.39
C ARG A 191 57.24 -8.13 18.74
N LEU A 192 57.15 -9.45 18.68
CA LEU A 192 58.29 -10.34 18.89
C LEU A 192 59.23 -10.29 17.68
N ILE A 193 58.68 -10.43 16.47
CA ILE A 193 59.45 -10.35 15.21
C ILE A 193 60.11 -8.98 15.07
N ARG A 194 59.43 -7.88 15.39
CA ARG A 194 59.98 -6.52 15.30
C ARG A 194 61.13 -6.24 16.29
N ARG A 195 61.25 -7.02 17.38
CA ARG A 195 62.28 -6.82 18.41
C ARG A 195 63.58 -7.58 18.12
N HIS A 196 63.56 -8.55 17.21
CA HIS A 196 64.73 -9.20 16.65
C HIS A 196 65.13 -8.53 15.34
#